data_AF-A0AAV6TRP0-F1
#
_entry.id   AF-A0AAV6TRP0-F1
#
_cell.length_a   1.000
_cell.length_b   1.000
_cell.length_c   1.000
_cell.angle_alpha   90.00
_cell.angle_beta   90.00
_cell.angle_gamma   90.00
#
_symmetry.space_group_name_H-M   'P 1'
#
loop_
_entity.id
_entity.type
_entity.pdbx_description
1 polymer ?
#
loop_
_entity_poly.entity_id
_entity_poly.type
_entity_poly.pdbx_seq_one_letter_code
_entity_poly.pdbx_strand_id
1 'polypeptide(L)'
;MAVVHPLESRTQQTRGRARRILAGVWAAPALVSAPFLAWPAGAVRSSLRSPLGAMERLSCAVGLPGGVRRPYYTALFVLLYALPGLLVAGTCARVARCLLKGIPVSRQGSVRRQEADRRKVID
;
A
#
# COMPACT_ATOMS: atom_id res chain seq x y z
N MET A 1 -4.68 12.16 -6.65
CA MET A 1 -5.88 12.89 -7.14
C MET A 1 -5.79 14.36 -6.77
N ALA A 2 -5.78 14.73 -5.47
CA ALA A 2 -5.73 16.13 -5.02
C ALA A 2 -4.59 16.98 -5.62
N VAL A 3 -3.37 16.42 -5.76
CA VAL A 3 -2.20 17.16 -6.27
C VAL A 3 -2.14 17.24 -7.80
N VAL A 4 -2.63 16.21 -8.49
CA VAL A 4 -2.49 16.09 -9.97
C VAL A 4 -3.70 16.70 -10.69
N HIS A 5 -4.90 16.60 -10.11
CA HIS A 5 -6.15 17.12 -10.67
C HIS A 5 -7.02 17.74 -9.55
N PRO A 6 -6.71 18.97 -9.10
CA PRO A 6 -7.37 19.57 -7.93
C PRO A 6 -8.87 19.86 -8.15
N LEU A 7 -9.29 20.19 -9.37
CA LEU A 7 -10.69 20.50 -9.70
C LEU A 7 -11.56 19.24 -9.81
N GLU A 8 -11.07 18.20 -10.50
CA GLU A 8 -11.73 16.88 -10.59
C GLU A 8 -11.79 16.15 -9.24
N SER A 9 -10.76 16.30 -8.41
CA SER A 9 -10.73 15.74 -7.05
C SER A 9 -11.86 16.32 -6.18
N ARG A 10 -12.19 17.60 -6.36
CA ARG A 10 -13.19 18.29 -5.54
C ARG A 10 -14.62 17.90 -5.93
N THR A 11 -14.86 17.58 -7.20
CA THR A 11 -16.17 17.14 -7.71
C THR A 11 -16.38 15.62 -7.54
N GLN A 12 -15.34 14.80 -7.64
CA GLN A 12 -15.46 13.34 -7.52
C GLN A 12 -15.40 12.80 -6.07
N GLN A 13 -15.03 13.63 -5.08
CA GLN A 13 -14.96 13.24 -3.67
C GLN A 13 -16.35 13.28 -3.01
N THR A 14 -17.20 12.32 -3.36
CA THR A 14 -18.51 12.16 -2.73
C THR A 14 -18.43 11.29 -1.47
N ARG A 15 -19.15 11.67 -0.39
CA ARG A 15 -19.18 10.94 0.89
C ARG A 15 -19.58 9.46 0.72
N GLY A 16 -20.46 9.16 -0.24
CA GLY A 16 -20.91 7.79 -0.53
C GLY A 16 -19.84 6.90 -1.18
N ARG A 17 -18.91 7.48 -1.95
CA ARG A 17 -17.80 6.72 -2.57
C ARG A 17 -16.73 6.39 -1.53
N ALA A 18 -16.41 7.35 -0.64
CA ALA A 18 -15.49 7.12 0.48
C ALA A 18 -16.00 6.01 1.42
N ARG A 19 -17.30 6.02 1.76
CA ARG A 19 -17.92 4.93 2.56
C ARG A 19 -17.81 3.57 1.89
N ARG A 20 -18.07 3.47 0.58
CA ARG A 20 -17.94 2.21 -0.17
C ARG A 20 -16.49 1.70 -0.20
N ILE A 21 -15.53 2.60 -0.36
CA ILE A 21 -14.10 2.25 -0.32
C ILE A 21 -13.72 1.72 1.06
N LEU A 22 -14.11 2.41 2.14
CA LEU A 22 -13.90 1.97 3.51
C LEU A 22 -14.54 0.60 3.77
N ALA A 23 -15.81 0.42 3.38
CA ALA A 23 -16.49 -0.87 3.49
C ALA A 23 -15.74 -1.97 2.74
N GLY A 24 -15.24 -1.70 1.53
CA GLY A 24 -14.41 -2.64 0.77
C GLY A 24 -13.09 -2.98 1.46
N VAL A 25 -12.42 -1.98 2.04
CA VAL A 25 -11.17 -2.15 2.81
C VAL A 25 -11.39 -3.06 4.03
N TRP A 26 -12.56 -3.04 4.65
CA TRP A 26 -12.91 -3.93 5.76
C TRP A 26 -13.41 -5.29 5.30
N ALA A 27 -14.23 -5.34 4.24
CA ALA A 27 -14.79 -6.57 3.72
C ALA A 27 -13.72 -7.48 3.08
N ALA A 28 -12.76 -6.91 2.36
CA ALA A 28 -11.70 -7.67 1.70
C ALA A 28 -10.87 -8.55 2.67
N PRO A 29 -10.29 -8.03 3.77
CA PRO A 29 -9.56 -8.87 4.72
C PRO A 29 -10.46 -9.88 5.44
N ALA A 30 -11.73 -9.55 5.69
CA ALA A 30 -12.69 -10.50 6.26
C ALA A 30 -12.99 -11.67 5.30
N LEU A 31 -13.10 -11.38 4.00
CA LEU A 31 -13.36 -12.38 2.97
C LEU A 31 -12.12 -13.23 2.70
N VAL A 32 -10.94 -12.61 2.79
CA VAL A 32 -9.65 -13.30 2.68
C VAL A 32 -9.37 -14.16 3.91
N SER A 33 -9.84 -13.81 5.10
CA SER A 33 -9.66 -14.63 6.30
C SER A 33 -10.68 -15.78 6.43
N ALA A 34 -11.83 -15.68 5.75
CA ALA A 34 -12.87 -16.71 5.72
C ALA A 34 -12.39 -18.16 5.50
N PRO A 35 -11.47 -18.48 4.55
CA PRO A 35 -10.98 -19.85 4.38
C PRO A 35 -10.30 -20.45 5.62
N PHE A 36 -9.71 -19.64 6.50
CA PHE A 36 -9.12 -20.15 7.74
C PHE A 36 -10.17 -20.61 8.78
N LEU A 37 -11.43 -20.19 8.63
CA LEU A 37 -12.54 -20.73 9.44
C LEU A 37 -12.97 -22.12 8.96
N ALA A 38 -12.90 -22.38 7.65
CA ALA A 38 -13.23 -23.68 7.07
C ALA A 38 -12.11 -24.72 7.26
N TRP A 39 -10.85 -24.28 7.25
CA TRP A 39 -9.67 -25.10 7.49
C TRP A 39 -8.89 -24.60 8.70
N PRO A 40 -9.34 -24.96 9.93
CA PRO A 40 -8.68 -24.52 11.15
C PRO A 40 -7.22 -25.02 11.20
N ALA A 41 -6.37 -24.22 11.82
CA ALA A 41 -4.99 -24.61 12.05
C ALA A 41 -4.91 -25.75 13.07
N GLY A 42 -4.02 -26.71 12.83
CA GLY A 42 -3.78 -27.86 13.70
C GLY A 42 -2.48 -27.73 14.49
N ALA A 43 -2.45 -28.25 15.71
CA ALA A 43 -1.22 -28.38 16.47
C ALA A 43 -0.43 -29.61 15.98
N VAL A 44 0.73 -29.39 15.38
CA VAL A 44 1.63 -30.46 14.93
C VAL A 44 2.82 -30.53 15.88
N ARG A 45 3.02 -31.70 16.49
CA ARG A 45 4.17 -31.96 17.37
C ARG A 45 5.34 -32.40 16.50
N SER A 46 6.38 -31.57 16.44
CA SER A 46 7.61 -31.86 15.70
C SER A 46 8.69 -32.25 16.71
N SER A 47 9.22 -33.47 16.60
CA SER A 47 10.34 -33.92 17.41
C SER A 47 11.63 -33.84 16.58
N LEU A 48 12.56 -33.00 17.03
CA LEU A 48 13.92 -32.94 16.48
C LEU A 48 14.82 -33.76 17.40
N ARG A 49 15.35 -34.87 16.87
CA ARG A 49 16.34 -35.69 17.58
C ARG A 49 17.73 -35.36 17.07
N SER A 50 18.61 -34.99 17.99
CA SER A 50 20.05 -34.85 17.75
C SER A 50 20.82 -35.73 18.74
N PRO A 51 22.08 -36.09 18.46
CA PRO A 51 22.93 -36.80 19.42
C PRO A 51 23.20 -36.02 20.73
N LEU A 52 22.92 -34.71 20.76
CA LEU A 52 23.06 -33.83 21.93
C LEU A 52 21.77 -33.72 22.76
N GLY A 53 20.67 -34.36 22.32
CA GLY A 53 19.38 -34.31 22.99
C GLY A 53 18.18 -34.32 22.03
N ALA A 54 17.00 -34.55 22.59
CA ALA A 54 15.72 -34.50 21.87
C ALA A 54 14.92 -33.27 22.31
N MET A 55 14.43 -32.50 21.34
CA MET A 55 13.56 -31.36 21.57
C MET A 55 12.20 -31.62 20.93
N GLU A 56 11.14 -31.64 21.75
CA GLU A 56 9.76 -31.62 21.24
C GLU A 56 9.30 -30.17 21.11
N ARG A 57 8.83 -29.80 19.91
CA ARG A 57 8.22 -28.50 19.65
C ARG A 57 6.79 -28.67 19.17
N LEU A 58 5.85 -28.08 19.89
CA LEU A 58 4.49 -27.92 19.41
C LEU A 58 4.46 -26.71 18.46
N SER A 59 4.04 -26.91 17.22
CA SER A 59 3.92 -25.82 16.23
C SER A 59 2.50 -25.77 15.68
N CYS A 60 1.96 -24.57 15.49
CA CYS A 60 0.68 -24.38 14.84
C CYS A 60 0.88 -24.43 13.32
N ALA A 61 0.29 -25.43 12.66
CA ALA A 61 0.37 -25.61 11.22
C ALA A 61 -0.97 -25.27 10.57
N VAL A 62 -0.92 -24.54 9.47
CA VAL A 62 -2.12 -24.16 8.70
C VAL A 62 -2.75 -25.41 8.10
N GLY A 63 -4.06 -25.60 8.31
CA GLY A 63 -4.83 -26.75 7.84
C GLY A 63 -5.14 -26.75 6.34
N LEU A 64 -4.58 -25.83 5.55
CA LEU A 64 -4.86 -25.73 4.12
C LEU A 64 -4.23 -26.90 3.34
N PRO A 65 -5.00 -27.58 2.48
CA PRO A 65 -4.46 -28.65 1.64
C PRO A 65 -3.37 -28.13 0.69
N GLY A 66 -2.33 -28.93 0.46
CA GLY A 66 -1.14 -28.52 -0.29
C GLY A 66 -1.42 -27.97 -1.69
N GLY A 67 -2.42 -28.52 -2.38
CA GLY A 67 -2.85 -28.06 -3.71
C GLY A 67 -3.48 -26.67 -3.73
N VAL A 68 -4.16 -26.27 -2.64
CA VAL A 68 -4.81 -24.95 -2.51
C VAL A 68 -3.88 -23.94 -1.84
N ARG A 69 -2.94 -24.41 -1.02
CA ARG A 69 -2.02 -23.56 -0.25
C ARG A 69 -1.16 -22.63 -1.12
N ARG A 70 -0.52 -23.16 -2.16
CA ARG A 70 0.33 -22.38 -3.08
C ARG A 70 -0.46 -21.30 -3.84
N PRO A 71 -1.53 -21.61 -4.58
CA PRO A 71 -2.27 -20.58 -5.31
C PRO A 71 -2.90 -19.56 -4.37
N TYR A 72 -3.38 -19.97 -3.19
CA TYR A 72 -3.93 -19.08 -2.19
C TYR A 72 -2.92 -18.03 -1.71
N TYR A 73 -1.74 -18.43 -1.24
CA TYR A 73 -0.72 -17.46 -0.80
C TYR A 73 -0.19 -16.58 -1.92
N THR A 74 -0.12 -17.12 -3.14
CA THR A 74 0.28 -16.35 -4.32
C THR A 74 -0.76 -15.27 -4.63
N ALA A 75 -2.05 -15.61 -4.64
CA ALA A 75 -3.13 -14.65 -4.81
C ALA A 75 -3.13 -13.59 -3.70
N LEU A 76 -2.88 -14.01 -2.45
CA LEU A 76 -2.77 -13.12 -1.30
C LEU A 76 -1.67 -12.07 -1.49
N PHE A 77 -0.48 -12.51 -1.91
CA PHE A 77 0.66 -11.64 -2.16
C PHE A 77 0.36 -10.65 -3.28
N VAL A 78 -0.24 -11.11 -4.38
CA VAL A 78 -0.59 -10.24 -5.51
C VAL A 78 -1.64 -9.20 -5.08
N LEU A 79 -2.69 -9.61 -4.39
CA LEU A 79 -3.83 -8.76 -4.04
C LEU A 79 -3.49 -7.76 -2.93
N LEU A 80 -2.79 -8.20 -1.88
CA LEU A 80 -2.50 -7.36 -0.71
C LEU A 80 -1.18 -6.59 -0.83
N TYR A 81 -0.24 -7.06 -1.67
CA TYR A 81 1.10 -6.50 -1.72
C TYR A 81 1.44 -5.92 -3.10
N ALA A 82 1.42 -6.73 -4.15
CA ALA A 82 1.86 -6.29 -5.47
C ALA A 82 0.95 -5.20 -6.05
N LEU A 83 -0.37 -5.40 -6.01
CA LEU A 83 -1.32 -4.46 -6.58
C LEU A 83 -1.35 -3.12 -5.82
N PRO A 84 -1.44 -3.07 -4.48
CA PRO A 84 -1.31 -1.82 -3.73
C PRO A 84 0.06 -1.16 -3.93
N GLY A 85 1.15 -1.94 -3.95
CA GLY A 85 2.50 -1.43 -4.16
C GLY A 85 2.67 -0.74 -5.52
N LEU A 86 2.18 -1.37 -6.60
CA LEU A 86 2.21 -0.80 -7.94
C LEU A 86 1.34 0.47 -8.05
N LEU A 87 0.16 0.47 -7.43
CA LEU A 87 -0.70 1.66 -7.39
C LEU A 87 -0.04 2.81 -6.63
N VAL A 88 0.57 2.55 -5.47
CA VAL A 88 1.31 3.56 -4.70
C VAL A 88 2.50 4.07 -5.50
N ALA A 89 3.34 3.19 -6.05
CA ALA A 89 4.49 3.59 -6.86
C ALA A 89 4.07 4.45 -8.08
N GLY A 90 3.03 4.02 -8.81
CA GLY A 90 2.50 4.75 -9.95
C GLY A 90 1.91 6.11 -9.58
N THR A 91 1.16 6.19 -8.47
CA THR A 91 0.58 7.47 -8.00
C THR A 91 1.67 8.42 -7.51
N CYS A 92 2.63 7.96 -6.72
CA CYS A 92 3.79 8.73 -6.28
C CYS A 92 4.60 9.25 -7.47
N ALA A 93 4.86 8.41 -8.47
CA ALA A 93 5.58 8.82 -9.67
C ALA A 93 4.83 9.92 -10.46
N ARG A 94 3.50 9.81 -10.59
CA ARG A 94 2.68 10.85 -11.24
C ARG A 94 2.69 12.15 -10.44
N VAL A 95 2.57 12.08 -9.11
CA VAL A 95 2.64 13.26 -8.23
C VAL A 95 4.00 13.94 -8.37
N ALA A 96 5.10 13.19 -8.29
CA ALA A 96 6.45 13.70 -8.44
C ALA A 96 6.64 14.39 -9.81
N ARG A 97 6.18 13.78 -10.90
CA ARG A 97 6.24 14.39 -12.25
C ARG A 97 5.44 15.69 -12.34
N CYS A 98 4.26 15.77 -11.73
CA CYS A 98 3.45 16.99 -11.72
C CYS A 98 4.10 18.11 -10.91
N LEU A 99 4.66 17.81 -9.74
CA LEU A 99 5.39 18.77 -8.93
C LEU A 99 6.63 19.30 -9.67
N LEU A 100 7.40 18.41 -10.31
CA LEU A 100 8.59 18.78 -11.07
C LEU A 100 8.27 19.64 -12.31
N LYS A 101 7.14 19.40 -12.99
CA LYS A 101 6.68 20.24 -14.12
C LYS A 101 6.20 21.64 -13.71
N GLY A 102 5.79 21.85 -12.46
CA GLY A 102 5.38 23.16 -11.94
C GLY A 102 6.54 24.07 -11.49
N ILE A 103 7.75 23.51 -11.32
CA ILE A 103 8.92 24.23 -10.80
C ILE A 103 9.63 25.18 -11.80
N PRO A 104 9.60 25.01 -13.15
CA PRO A 104 10.44 25.85 -14.01
C PRO A 104 9.94 27.30 -14.18
N VAL A 105 8.66 27.60 -14.00
CA VAL A 105 8.11 28.96 -14.26
C VAL A 105 8.01 29.83 -13.00
N SER A 106 7.67 29.25 -11.84
CA SER A 106 7.49 30.05 -10.60
C SER A 106 8.83 30.52 -10.03
N ARG A 107 9.89 29.71 -10.15
CA ARG A 107 11.24 30.05 -9.66
C ARG A 107 11.86 31.20 -10.45
N GLN A 108 11.62 31.28 -11.75
CA GLN A 108 12.14 32.37 -12.57
C GLN A 108 11.48 33.72 -12.22
N GLY A 109 10.17 33.72 -11.93
CA GLY A 109 9.44 34.92 -11.52
C GLY A 109 9.71 35.38 -10.09
N SER A 110 9.86 34.44 -9.14
CA SER A 110 10.16 34.79 -7.73
C SER A 110 11.60 35.26 -7.56
N VAL A 111 12.56 34.66 -8.27
CA VAL A 111 13.97 35.10 -8.27
C VAL A 111 14.09 36.47 -8.95
N ARG A 112 13.46 36.72 -10.11
CA ARG A 112 13.45 38.05 -10.73
C ARG A 112 12.80 39.12 -9.85
N ARG A 113 11.73 38.78 -9.12
CA ARG A 113 11.09 39.70 -8.17
C ARG A 113 11.99 39.99 -6.96
N GLN A 114 12.69 39.00 -6.42
CA GLN A 114 13.66 39.22 -5.34
C GLN A 114 14.87 40.05 -5.80
N GLU A 115 15.34 39.86 -7.03
CA GLU A 115 16.41 40.68 -7.61
C GLU A 115 15.97 42.13 -7.84
N ALA A 116 14.73 42.34 -8.31
CA ALA A 116 14.17 43.67 -8.51
C ALA A 116 13.93 44.43 -7.19
N ASP A 117 13.56 43.72 -6.12
CA ASP A 117 13.35 44.32 -4.80
C ASP A 117 14.68 44.65 -4.12
N ARG A 118 15.72 43.81 -4.29
CA ARG A 118 17.08 44.11 -3.80
C ARG A 118 17.69 45.38 -4.40
N ARG A 119 17.39 45.71 -5.66
CA ARG A 119 17.90 46.94 -6.29
C ARG A 119 17.28 48.21 -5.72
N LYS A 120 16.07 48.16 -5.17
CA LYS A 120 15.38 49.34 -4.60
C LYS A 120 15.86 49.74 -3.21
N VAL A 121 16.68 48.90 -2.56
CA VAL A 121 17.19 49.15 -1.21
C VAL A 121 18.57 49.83 -1.24
N ILE A 122 19.16 49.99 -2.44
CA ILE A 122 20.53 50.50 -2.63
C ILE A 122 20.53 51.92 -3.22
N ASP A 123 19.41 52.41 -3.74
CA ASP A 123 19.17 53.82 -4.12
C ASP A 123 18.41 54.54 -2.99
#